data_AF-A0A3D9AJ21-F1
#
_entry.id   AF-A0A3D9AJ21-F1
#
_cell.length_a   1.000
_cell.length_b   1.000
_cell.length_c   1.000
_cell.angle_alpha   90.00
_cell.angle_beta   90.00
_cell.angle_gamma   90.00
#
_symmetry.space_group_name_H-M   'P 1'
#
loop_
_entity.id
_entity.type
_entity.pdbx_description
1 polymer ?
#
loop_
_entity_poly.entity_id
_entity_poly.type
_entity_poly.pdbx_seq_one_letter_code
_entity_poly.pdbx_strand_id
1 'polypeptide(L)'
;MKIPVKPTETQEQKPKQEQPSESPELPVVTEIKKTSKPLSRTGISSGFSISSFLNKEETTVVEEKVVAKTEQLPQNHFTETDLQAEWNLLLKQLQRKDAIIFNAIKSFKMVKSGENEITVLFPSDSAKAEFDKVSREFFNHFKTKVHNHSIQVAYKRDAENLKVEVMTPRKKFEKFVKLNPLLKDLDDLMKFDLT
;
A
#
# COMPACT_ATOMS: atom_id res chain seq x y z
N MET A 1 39.76 21.12 -66.90
CA MET A 1 39.58 19.91 -66.06
C MET A 1 38.25 20.11 -65.34
N LYS A 2 37.23 19.26 -65.53
CA LYS A 2 37.02 17.92 -64.95
C LYS A 2 36.81 17.91 -63.41
N ILE A 3 35.56 17.61 -63.04
CA ILE A 3 34.94 17.24 -61.73
C ILE A 3 35.41 15.85 -61.23
N PRO A 4 34.94 15.26 -60.08
CA PRO A 4 33.95 15.68 -59.05
C PRO A 4 34.63 16.04 -57.68
N VAL A 5 34.16 15.85 -56.41
CA VAL A 5 33.14 15.00 -55.74
C VAL A 5 32.56 15.66 -54.45
N LYS A 6 31.50 15.03 -53.90
CA LYS A 6 30.68 15.31 -52.68
C LYS A 6 31.32 14.72 -51.38
N PRO A 7 30.79 14.96 -50.15
CA PRO A 7 29.57 14.26 -49.67
C PRO A 7 28.52 15.17 -48.99
N THR A 8 27.34 14.59 -48.68
CA THR A 8 26.18 15.28 -48.06
C THR A 8 25.91 14.80 -46.64
N GLU A 9 25.22 15.67 -45.90
CA GLU A 9 24.54 15.41 -44.62
C GLU A 9 23.41 14.35 -44.74
N THR A 10 23.07 13.72 -43.61
CA THR A 10 22.04 12.67 -43.49
C THR A 10 20.83 13.18 -42.72
N GLN A 11 19.63 13.01 -43.29
CA GLN A 11 18.37 12.97 -42.53
C GLN A 11 17.51 11.80 -43.02
N GLU A 12 16.72 11.23 -42.11
CA GLU A 12 16.06 9.93 -42.27
C GLU A 12 14.58 10.09 -42.61
N GLN A 13 14.04 9.25 -43.52
CA GLN A 13 12.63 9.31 -43.93
C GLN A 13 11.95 7.95 -44.05
N LYS A 14 10.66 7.97 -43.72
CA LYS A 14 9.59 7.01 -44.03
C LYS A 14 8.30 7.85 -44.22
N PRO A 15 7.22 7.35 -44.87
CA PRO A 15 7.07 6.07 -45.56
C PRO A 15 6.35 6.17 -46.94
N LYS A 16 6.08 5.00 -47.53
CA LYS A 16 4.95 4.69 -48.45
C LYS A 16 5.10 5.12 -49.92
N GLN A 17 4.47 4.33 -50.80
CA GLN A 17 4.41 4.51 -52.25
C GLN A 17 2.97 4.19 -52.74
N GLU A 18 2.58 4.75 -53.89
CA GLU A 18 1.22 4.73 -54.47
C GLU A 18 1.07 3.64 -55.57
N GLN A 19 0.01 3.48 -56.39
CA GLN A 19 -1.21 4.23 -56.83
C GLN A 19 -2.14 3.19 -57.57
N PRO A 20 -3.19 3.50 -58.38
CA PRO A 20 -4.12 4.65 -58.49
C PRO A 20 -5.64 4.26 -58.59
N SER A 21 -6.54 5.28 -58.65
CA SER A 21 -7.85 5.32 -59.38
C SER A 21 -9.00 4.33 -58.99
N GLU A 22 -10.31 4.65 -59.00
CA GLU A 22 -11.11 5.90 -58.97
C GLU A 22 -12.59 5.54 -58.60
N SER A 23 -13.52 6.50 -58.54
CA SER A 23 -14.92 6.39 -58.03
C SER A 23 -15.95 6.92 -59.06
N PRO A 24 -17.28 6.95 -58.80
CA PRO A 24 -18.12 6.32 -57.77
C PRO A 24 -19.40 5.63 -58.32
N GLU A 25 -20.25 5.06 -57.44
CA GLU A 25 -21.73 5.28 -57.33
C GLU A 25 -22.51 4.11 -56.65
N LEU A 26 -23.66 4.47 -56.06
CA LEU A 26 -24.73 3.64 -55.45
C LEU A 26 -26.05 4.10 -56.13
N PRO A 27 -27.19 3.34 -56.19
CA PRO A 27 -27.85 2.79 -54.99
C PRO A 27 -28.90 1.63 -55.15
N VAL A 28 -29.69 1.37 -54.08
CA VAL A 28 -31.04 0.73 -54.00
C VAL A 28 -31.20 -0.82 -54.01
N VAL A 29 -31.24 -1.39 -52.79
CA VAL A 29 -32.33 -2.18 -52.13
C VAL A 29 -32.93 -3.50 -52.73
N THR A 30 -33.16 -4.46 -51.82
CA THR A 30 -33.95 -5.74 -51.92
C THR A 30 -33.40 -6.87 -52.81
N GLU A 31 -33.63 -8.16 -52.52
CA GLU A 31 -34.48 -8.83 -51.52
C GLU A 31 -33.78 -10.07 -50.90
N ILE A 32 -33.92 -10.33 -49.59
CA ILE A 32 -33.37 -11.54 -48.93
C ILE A 32 -34.51 -12.34 -48.28
N LYS A 33 -34.62 -13.62 -48.65
CA LYS A 33 -35.66 -14.54 -48.17
C LYS A 33 -35.46 -14.88 -46.69
N LYS A 34 -36.52 -14.67 -45.89
CA LYS A 34 -36.52 -14.92 -44.43
C LYS A 34 -36.35 -16.42 -44.13
N THR A 35 -35.37 -16.78 -43.30
CA THR A 35 -35.17 -18.16 -42.84
C THR A 35 -36.11 -18.49 -41.68
N SER A 36 -36.82 -19.62 -41.78
CA SER A 36 -37.97 -19.94 -40.91
C SER A 36 -37.64 -20.83 -39.71
N LYS A 37 -36.51 -20.56 -39.03
CA LYS A 37 -36.20 -20.96 -37.63
C LYS A 37 -34.85 -20.37 -37.19
N PRO A 38 -34.69 -19.94 -35.92
CA PRO A 38 -33.37 -19.73 -35.35
C PRO A 38 -32.67 -21.08 -35.15
N LEU A 39 -31.38 -21.18 -35.51
CA LEU A 39 -30.53 -22.32 -35.13
C LEU A 39 -30.07 -22.16 -33.67
N SER A 40 -31.01 -22.27 -32.74
CA SER A 40 -30.76 -22.12 -31.31
C SER A 40 -29.94 -23.30 -30.79
N ARG A 41 -28.61 -23.14 -30.71
CA ARG A 41 -27.77 -24.01 -29.89
C ARG A 41 -28.22 -23.89 -28.43
N THR A 42 -28.73 -24.98 -27.87
CA THR A 42 -29.16 -25.06 -26.47
C THR A 42 -27.99 -24.79 -25.54
N GLY A 43 -28.13 -23.78 -24.66
CA GLY A 43 -27.34 -23.63 -23.44
C GLY A 43 -25.81 -23.59 -23.59
N ILE A 44 -25.25 -22.46 -24.06
CA ILE A 44 -23.96 -22.02 -23.48
C ILE A 44 -24.30 -21.40 -22.13
N SER A 45 -24.04 -22.11 -21.03
CA SER A 45 -24.26 -21.60 -19.68
C SER A 45 -23.23 -20.54 -19.33
N SER A 46 -23.56 -19.26 -19.56
CA SER A 46 -22.78 -18.15 -19.02
C SER A 46 -22.81 -18.22 -17.49
N GLY A 47 -21.67 -17.97 -16.84
CA GLY A 47 -21.52 -18.04 -15.37
C GLY A 47 -22.30 -16.99 -14.56
N PHE A 48 -23.24 -16.28 -15.20
CA PHE A 48 -24.07 -15.22 -14.66
C PHE A 48 -25.54 -15.44 -15.03
N SER A 49 -26.11 -16.59 -14.63
CA SER A 49 -27.55 -16.80 -14.73
C SER A 49 -28.27 -16.06 -13.60
N ILE A 50 -29.24 -15.21 -13.94
CA ILE A 50 -30.04 -14.43 -12.97
C ILE A 50 -30.82 -15.37 -12.01
N SER A 51 -31.23 -16.55 -12.48
CA SER A 51 -31.84 -17.58 -11.63
C SER A 51 -30.92 -18.08 -10.51
N SER A 52 -29.60 -18.02 -10.69
CA SER A 52 -28.63 -18.37 -9.65
C SER A 52 -28.45 -17.29 -8.58
N PHE A 53 -28.95 -16.08 -8.81
CA PHE A 53 -29.05 -15.02 -7.80
C PHE A 53 -30.41 -15.06 -7.09
N LEU A 54 -31.50 -15.40 -7.80
CA LEU A 54 -32.85 -15.49 -7.24
C LEU A 54 -33.05 -16.74 -6.36
N ASN A 55 -32.51 -17.89 -6.76
CA ASN A 55 -32.58 -19.12 -5.97
C ASN A 55 -31.46 -19.23 -4.92
N LYS A 56 -30.80 -18.10 -4.60
CA LYS A 56 -29.71 -18.06 -3.62
C LYS A 56 -30.27 -17.78 -2.24
N GLU A 57 -30.95 -18.79 -1.68
CA GLU A 57 -31.24 -18.83 -0.24
C GLU A 57 -29.94 -18.69 0.56
N GLU A 58 -30.06 -18.30 1.83
CA GLU A 58 -28.93 -17.93 2.70
C GLU A 58 -28.12 -19.15 3.16
N THR A 59 -27.47 -19.83 2.20
CA THR A 59 -26.27 -20.63 2.46
C THR A 59 -25.22 -19.67 2.99
N THR A 60 -25.20 -19.54 4.32
CA THR A 60 -24.13 -18.89 5.05
C THR A 60 -22.82 -19.48 4.54
N VAL A 61 -21.96 -18.61 4.00
CA VAL A 61 -20.60 -19.00 3.67
C VAL A 61 -19.88 -19.19 5.00
N VAL A 62 -20.03 -20.40 5.54
CA VAL A 62 -19.12 -20.93 6.54
C VAL A 62 -17.77 -20.96 5.84
N GLU A 63 -17.00 -19.89 6.01
CA GLU A 63 -15.57 -19.92 5.78
C GLU A 63 -15.03 -21.03 6.67
N GLU A 64 -14.84 -22.21 6.07
CA GLU A 64 -14.18 -23.34 6.71
C GLU A 64 -12.71 -22.96 6.90
N LYS A 65 -12.47 -22.16 7.95
CA LYS A 65 -11.15 -21.81 8.43
C LYS A 65 -10.47 -23.13 8.71
N VAL A 66 -9.53 -23.50 7.85
CA VAL A 66 -8.72 -24.71 8.00
C VAL A 66 -7.98 -24.60 9.32
N VAL A 67 -8.54 -25.21 10.38
CA VAL A 67 -7.95 -25.27 11.72
C VAL A 67 -6.79 -26.26 11.66
N ALA A 68 -5.69 -25.84 11.05
CA ALA A 68 -4.41 -26.50 11.17
C ALA A 68 -4.07 -26.60 12.66
N LYS A 69 -3.87 -27.83 13.18
CA LYS A 69 -3.67 -28.11 14.60
C LYS A 69 -2.61 -27.20 15.22
N THR A 70 -3.05 -26.23 16.03
CA THR A 70 -2.18 -25.31 16.76
C THR A 70 -1.64 -25.89 18.07
N GLU A 71 -2.21 -26.98 18.57
CA GLU A 71 -1.99 -27.55 19.91
C GLU A 71 -0.59 -28.12 20.18
N GLN A 72 0.30 -28.17 19.18
CA GLN A 72 1.66 -28.70 19.31
C GLN A 72 2.77 -27.75 18.82
N LEU A 73 2.45 -26.48 18.55
CA LEU A 73 3.47 -25.49 18.22
C LEU A 73 4.05 -24.87 19.50
N PRO A 74 5.38 -24.64 19.59
CA PRO A 74 6.00 -23.92 20.71
C PRO A 74 5.36 -22.55 20.98
N GLN A 75 5.19 -22.24 22.27
CA GLN A 75 4.61 -21.00 22.79
C GLN A 75 5.52 -20.38 23.86
N ASN A 76 6.83 -20.31 23.60
CA ASN A 76 7.79 -19.79 24.57
C ASN A 76 7.55 -18.29 24.85
N HIS A 77 7.68 -17.87 26.11
CA HIS A 77 7.54 -16.45 26.45
C HIS A 77 8.72 -15.63 25.87
N PHE A 78 8.42 -14.47 25.28
CA PHE A 78 9.40 -13.48 24.84
C PHE A 78 9.39 -12.25 25.76
N THR A 79 10.52 -11.55 25.91
CA THR A 79 10.57 -10.26 26.63
C THR A 79 10.30 -9.09 25.69
N GLU A 80 9.89 -7.94 26.24
CA GLU A 80 9.78 -6.72 25.45
C GLU A 80 11.15 -6.24 24.94
N THR A 81 12.23 -6.49 25.69
CA THR A 81 13.60 -6.21 25.27
C THR A 81 13.98 -6.97 23.98
N ASP A 82 13.57 -8.24 23.85
CA ASP A 82 13.81 -9.03 22.63
C ASP A 82 13.08 -8.43 21.43
N LEU A 83 11.81 -8.05 21.62
CA LEU A 83 10.98 -7.40 20.61
C LEU A 83 11.59 -6.07 20.14
N GLN A 84 12.06 -5.25 21.09
CA GLN A 84 12.72 -3.99 20.78
C GLN A 84 14.09 -4.20 20.12
N ALA A 85 14.86 -5.23 20.49
CA ALA A 85 16.13 -5.57 19.88
C ALA A 85 15.96 -5.99 18.40
N GLU A 86 15.02 -6.88 18.11
CA GLU A 86 14.72 -7.32 16.74
C GLU A 86 14.11 -6.20 15.89
N TRP A 87 13.28 -5.34 16.47
CA TRP A 87 12.77 -4.15 15.79
C TRP A 87 13.91 -3.20 15.38
N ASN A 88 14.86 -2.94 16.28
CA ASN A 88 16.06 -2.15 15.99
C ASN A 88 17.00 -2.82 14.97
N LEU A 89 17.02 -4.16 14.89
CA LEU A 89 17.76 -4.90 13.86
C LEU A 89 17.12 -4.70 12.48
N LEU A 90 15.80 -4.85 12.36
CA LEU A 90 15.06 -4.62 11.13
C LEU A 90 15.23 -3.18 10.62
N LEU A 91 15.13 -2.19 11.51
CA LEU A 91 15.36 -0.78 11.16
C LEU A 91 16.77 -0.54 10.58
N LYS A 92 17.82 -1.16 11.14
CA LYS A 92 19.19 -1.07 10.60
C LYS A 92 19.36 -1.75 9.25
N GLN A 93 18.61 -2.82 8.98
CA GLN A 93 18.58 -3.47 7.66
C GLN A 93 17.86 -2.60 6.63
N LEU A 94 16.67 -2.10 6.95
CA LEU A 94 15.86 -1.26 6.05
C LEU A 94 16.50 0.10 5.79
N GLN A 95 17.26 0.67 6.72
CA GLN A 95 18.07 1.87 6.48
C GLN A 95 19.07 1.70 5.32
N ARG A 96 19.52 0.47 5.04
CA ARG A 96 20.43 0.15 3.92
C ARG A 96 19.70 -0.35 2.66
N LYS A 97 18.58 -1.07 2.84
CA LYS A 97 17.80 -1.71 1.77
C LYS A 97 16.83 -0.74 1.10
N ASP A 98 15.99 -0.07 1.89
CA ASP A 98 14.83 0.71 1.44
C ASP A 98 14.66 1.96 2.30
N ALA A 99 15.41 3.02 1.99
CA ALA A 99 15.39 4.28 2.75
C ALA A 99 13.98 4.94 2.82
N ILE A 100 13.11 4.69 1.83
CA ILE A 100 11.72 5.18 1.83
C ILE A 100 10.90 4.47 2.92
N ILE A 101 10.91 3.13 2.93
CA ILE A 101 10.21 2.30 3.92
C ILE A 101 10.75 2.60 5.33
N PHE A 102 12.08 2.66 5.48
CA PHE A 102 12.71 3.07 6.75
C PHE A 102 12.18 4.41 7.26
N ASN A 103 12.08 5.43 6.40
CA ASN A 103 11.59 6.75 6.80
C ASN A 103 10.10 6.75 7.17
N ALA A 104 9.28 5.88 6.58
CA ALA A 104 7.88 5.70 6.95
C ALA A 104 7.72 4.99 8.31
N ILE A 105 8.50 3.93 8.59
CA ILE A 105 8.28 3.06 9.75
C ILE A 105 9.13 3.38 10.98
N LYS A 106 10.21 4.17 10.86
CA LYS A 106 11.11 4.51 12.00
C LYS A 106 10.43 5.20 13.19
N SER A 107 9.22 5.72 12.98
CA SER A 107 8.37 6.39 13.98
C SER A 107 7.46 5.42 14.75
N PHE A 108 7.40 4.14 14.34
CA PHE A 108 6.55 3.13 14.96
C PHE A 108 7.16 2.65 16.27
N LYS A 109 6.29 2.29 17.22
CA LYS A 109 6.68 1.68 18.50
C LYS A 109 6.05 0.29 18.60
N MET A 110 6.87 -0.69 18.95
CA MET A 110 6.44 -2.04 19.29
C MET A 110 6.31 -2.13 20.81
N VAL A 111 5.13 -2.51 21.32
CA VAL A 111 4.87 -2.64 22.76
C VAL A 111 4.30 -4.03 23.05
N LYS A 112 4.80 -4.72 24.08
CA LYS A 112 4.21 -5.98 24.54
C LYS A 112 2.96 -5.66 25.37
N SER A 113 1.77 -6.05 24.90
CA SER A 113 0.49 -5.74 25.57
C SER A 113 -0.11 -6.92 26.35
N GLY A 114 0.28 -8.14 25.99
CA GLY A 114 -0.12 -9.36 26.68
C GLY A 114 0.98 -10.42 26.53
N GLU A 115 0.79 -11.59 27.11
CA GLU A 115 1.78 -12.67 27.12
C GLU A 115 2.29 -13.04 25.71
N ASN A 116 1.34 -13.20 24.78
CA ASN A 116 1.54 -13.52 23.37
C ASN A 116 1.06 -12.38 22.43
N GLU A 117 0.85 -11.16 22.93
CA GLU A 117 0.27 -10.06 22.13
C GLU A 117 1.22 -8.86 22.00
N ILE A 118 1.45 -8.46 20.74
CA ILE A 118 2.21 -7.27 20.36
C ILE A 118 1.24 -6.18 19.88
N THR A 119 1.29 -4.99 20.47
CA THR A 119 0.66 -3.79 19.89
C THR A 119 1.68 -3.05 19.03
N VAL A 120 1.34 -2.84 17.75
CA VAL A 120 2.05 -1.94 16.84
C VAL A 120 1.40 -0.56 16.91
N LEU A 121 2.14 0.42 17.40
CA LEU A 121 1.75 1.83 17.40
C LEU A 121 2.25 2.50 16.11
N PHE A 122 1.31 2.95 15.27
CA PHE A 122 1.59 3.57 13.96
C PHE A 122 1.03 5.00 13.88
N PRO A 123 1.73 5.98 13.30
CA PRO A 123 1.28 7.37 13.30
C PRO A 123 0.21 7.66 12.23
N SER A 124 0.33 7.07 11.04
CA SER A 124 -0.58 7.32 9.91
C SER A 124 -0.86 6.07 9.09
N ASP A 125 -2.03 6.03 8.47
CA ASP A 125 -2.50 4.88 7.68
C ASP A 125 -1.64 4.67 6.42
N SER A 126 -1.08 5.74 5.85
CA SER A 126 -0.09 5.68 4.77
C SER A 126 1.21 5.01 5.23
N ALA A 127 1.71 5.35 6.43
CA ALA A 127 2.89 4.68 6.97
C ALA A 127 2.61 3.22 7.34
N LYS A 128 1.38 2.90 7.77
CA LYS A 128 0.92 1.51 7.97
C LYS A 128 0.99 0.71 6.67
N ALA A 129 0.55 1.28 5.54
CA ALA A 129 0.63 0.61 4.23
C ALA A 129 2.08 0.32 3.79
N GLU A 130 3.06 1.13 4.19
CA GLU A 130 4.48 0.82 4.00
C GLU A 130 4.98 -0.27 4.96
N PHE A 131 4.57 -0.23 6.23
CA PHE A 131 4.90 -1.29 7.20
C PHE A 131 4.30 -2.65 6.82
N ASP A 132 3.07 -2.69 6.31
CA ASP A 132 2.37 -3.94 5.95
C ASP A 132 3.20 -4.78 4.96
N LYS A 133 3.96 -4.14 4.06
CA LYS A 133 4.88 -4.81 3.12
C LYS A 133 6.00 -5.61 3.80
N VAL A 134 6.57 -5.08 4.89
CA VAL A 134 7.69 -5.70 5.64
C VAL A 134 7.23 -6.48 6.87
N SER A 135 6.00 -6.25 7.34
CA SER A 135 5.41 -6.86 8.54
C SER A 135 5.51 -8.39 8.54
N ARG A 136 5.24 -9.03 7.40
CA ARG A 136 5.29 -10.49 7.23
C ARG A 136 6.71 -11.05 7.39
N GLU A 137 7.71 -10.36 6.84
CA GLU A 137 9.13 -10.73 6.97
C GLU A 137 9.57 -10.62 8.43
N PHE A 138 9.26 -9.49 9.08
CA PHE A 138 9.58 -9.22 10.48
C PHE A 138 8.92 -10.22 11.45
N PHE A 139 7.60 -10.40 11.39
CA PHE A 139 6.91 -11.28 12.33
C PHE A 139 7.25 -12.76 12.11
N ASN A 140 7.56 -13.19 10.89
CA ASN A 140 8.07 -14.54 10.66
C ASN A 140 9.46 -14.74 11.27
N HIS A 141 10.36 -13.75 11.15
CA HIS A 141 11.67 -13.80 11.81
C HIS A 141 11.52 -13.84 13.33
N PHE A 142 10.70 -12.94 13.89
CA PHE A 142 10.47 -12.84 15.32
C PHE A 142 9.90 -14.14 15.92
N LYS A 143 8.79 -14.65 15.38
CA LYS A 143 8.15 -15.91 15.83
C LYS A 143 9.13 -17.09 15.82
N THR A 144 9.97 -17.17 14.79
CA THR A 144 11.00 -18.22 14.67
C THR A 144 12.08 -18.06 15.75
N LYS A 145 12.55 -16.84 15.99
CA LYS A 145 13.66 -16.55 16.92
C LYS A 145 13.28 -16.73 18.39
N VAL A 146 12.06 -16.36 18.78
CA VAL A 146 11.57 -16.56 20.14
C VAL A 146 10.90 -17.92 20.35
N HIS A 147 10.84 -18.78 19.33
CA HIS A 147 10.14 -20.07 19.34
C HIS A 147 8.69 -19.95 19.87
N ASN A 148 7.93 -19.01 19.31
CA ASN A 148 6.53 -18.80 19.65
C ASN A 148 5.72 -18.45 18.41
N HIS A 149 4.89 -19.39 17.98
CA HIS A 149 4.04 -19.21 16.79
C HIS A 149 2.66 -18.62 17.13
N SER A 150 2.26 -18.68 18.40
CA SER A 150 0.99 -18.20 18.96
C SER A 150 0.83 -16.67 18.92
N ILE A 151 1.92 -15.94 18.71
CA ILE A 151 1.96 -14.47 18.76
C ILE A 151 0.88 -13.81 17.89
N GLN A 152 0.06 -12.97 18.50
CA GLN A 152 -0.93 -12.12 17.85
C GLN A 152 -0.43 -10.66 17.77
N VAL A 153 -0.94 -9.91 16.79
CA VAL A 153 -0.50 -8.55 16.48
C VAL A 153 -1.70 -7.62 16.37
N ALA A 154 -1.83 -6.71 17.34
CA ALA A 154 -2.82 -5.64 17.34
C ALA A 154 -2.22 -4.36 16.74
N TYR A 155 -3.06 -3.55 16.10
CA TYR A 155 -2.67 -2.27 15.50
C TYR A 155 -3.43 -1.12 16.19
N LYS A 156 -2.71 -0.12 16.71
CA LYS A 156 -3.31 1.09 17.31
C LYS A 156 -2.68 2.35 16.71
N ARG A 157 -3.51 3.35 16.37
CA ARG A 157 -3.03 4.61 15.77
C ARG A 157 -2.49 5.55 16.86
N ASP A 158 -1.20 5.84 16.83
CA ASP A 158 -0.52 6.82 17.70
C ASP A 158 -0.72 8.24 17.12
N ALA A 159 -1.93 8.77 17.31
CA ALA A 159 -2.31 10.10 16.82
C ALA A 159 -1.56 11.25 17.53
N GLU A 160 -0.90 10.98 18.66
CA GLU A 160 -0.04 11.96 19.33
C GLU A 160 1.29 12.11 18.58
N ASN A 161 1.90 11.01 18.15
CA ASN A 161 3.15 11.04 17.38
C ASN A 161 2.93 11.37 15.90
N LEU A 162 1.69 11.34 15.41
CA LEU A 162 1.32 11.98 14.14
C LEU A 162 1.51 13.51 14.20
N LYS A 163 1.43 14.14 15.39
CA LYS A 163 1.83 15.53 15.59
C LYS A 163 3.36 15.65 15.71
N VAL A 164 4.03 15.41 14.58
CA VAL A 164 5.35 15.99 14.30
C VAL A 164 5.18 17.50 14.12
N GLU A 165 4.83 18.20 15.19
CA GLU A 165 4.80 19.66 15.19
C GLU A 165 6.22 20.17 14.91
N VAL A 166 6.37 20.98 13.87
CA VAL A 166 7.54 21.83 13.70
C VAL A 166 7.63 22.71 14.95
N MET A 167 8.57 22.37 15.83
CA MET A 167 8.65 22.97 17.17
C MET A 167 9.47 24.26 17.11
N THR A 168 8.83 25.29 16.53
CA THR A 168 9.34 26.66 16.43
C THR A 168 9.67 27.27 17.80
N PRO A 169 10.48 28.34 17.87
CA PRO A 169 10.70 29.08 19.12
C PRO A 169 9.39 29.47 19.82
N ARG A 170 8.40 30.03 19.09
CA ARG A 170 7.06 30.31 19.65
C ARG A 170 6.40 29.07 20.26
N LYS A 171 6.40 27.91 19.59
CA LYS A 171 5.78 26.67 20.11
C LYS A 171 6.53 26.05 21.28
N LYS A 172 7.86 26.23 21.38
CA LYS A 172 8.63 25.88 22.58
C LYS A 172 8.20 26.78 23.75
N PHE A 173 8.17 28.09 23.51
CA PHE A 173 7.75 29.08 24.49
C PHE A 173 6.33 28.83 25.01
N GLU A 174 5.35 28.56 24.13
CA GLU A 174 3.97 28.18 24.52
C GLU A 174 3.91 26.91 25.39
N LYS A 175 4.81 25.94 25.17
CA LYS A 175 4.91 24.74 26.02
C LYS A 175 5.52 25.07 27.39
N PHE A 176 6.46 26.01 27.47
CA PHE A 176 6.98 26.50 28.75
C PHE A 176 5.97 27.38 29.52
N VAL A 177 5.19 28.23 28.84
CA VAL A 177 4.12 29.04 29.47
C VAL A 177 3.07 28.15 30.15
N LYS A 178 2.77 26.97 29.60
CA LYS A 178 1.89 25.97 30.22
C LYS A 178 2.45 25.34 31.50
N LEU A 179 3.77 25.41 31.72
CA LEU A 179 4.46 24.94 32.93
C LEU A 179 4.71 26.08 33.93
N ASN A 180 4.93 27.30 33.44
CA ASN A 180 5.11 28.50 34.25
C ASN A 180 4.42 29.70 33.58
N PRO A 181 3.26 30.17 34.09
CA PRO A 181 2.49 31.25 33.47
C PRO A 181 3.22 32.61 33.48
N LEU A 182 4.14 32.83 34.44
CA LEU A 182 4.91 34.08 34.56
C LEU A 182 5.78 34.38 33.32
N LEU A 183 6.08 33.35 32.51
CA LEU A 183 6.78 33.52 31.25
C LEU A 183 5.96 34.34 30.24
N LYS A 184 4.62 34.31 30.33
CA LYS A 184 3.75 35.14 29.48
C LYS A 184 3.89 36.61 29.84
N ASP A 185 3.84 36.95 31.12
CA ASP A 185 3.99 38.33 31.60
C ASP A 185 5.37 38.90 31.21
N LEU A 186 6.39 38.03 31.19
CA LEU A 186 7.73 38.36 30.71
C LEU A 186 7.78 38.58 29.18
N ASP A 187 7.01 37.84 28.37
CA ASP A 187 6.89 38.06 26.91
C ASP A 187 6.09 39.33 26.57
N ASP A 188 5.02 39.62 27.30
CA ASP A 188 4.27 40.88 27.14
C ASP A 188 5.14 42.12 27.51
N LEU A 189 6.07 41.98 28.48
CA LEU A 189 7.02 43.02 28.90
C LEU A 189 8.24 43.15 27.96
N MET A 190 8.92 42.03 27.66
CA MET A 190 10.19 41.99 26.92
C MET A 190 10.03 41.87 25.41
N LYS A 191 8.86 41.38 24.94
CA LYS A 191 8.48 41.17 23.53
C LYS A 191 9.50 40.33 22.78
N PHE A 192 9.59 39.05 23.13
CA PHE A 192 10.61 38.17 22.58
C PHE A 192 10.38 37.92 21.08
N ASP A 193 11.43 38.12 20.28
CA ASP A 193 11.47 37.66 18.89
C ASP A 193 11.52 36.12 18.89
N LEU A 194 10.37 35.53 18.56
CA LEU A 194 10.10 34.09 18.62
C LEU A 194 9.70 33.54 17.25
N THR A 195 10.26 34.14 16.19
CA THR A 195 10.10 33.76 14.78
C THR A 195 10.57 32.34 14.46
#